data_AF-A0AAV0T1J8-F1
#
_entry.id   AF-A0AAV0T1J8-F1
#
_cell.length_a   1.000
_cell.length_b   1.000
_cell.length_c   1.000
_cell.angle_alpha   90.00
_cell.angle_beta   90.00
_cell.angle_gamma   90.00
#
_symmetry.space_group_name_H-M   'P 1'
#
loop_
_entity.id
_entity.type
_entity.pdbx_description
1 polymer ?
#
loop_
_entity_poly.entity_id
_entity_poly.type
_entity_poly.pdbx_seq_one_letter_code
_entity_poly.pdbx_strand_id
1 'polypeptide(L)'
;MNVCAVVVALSVALAAATAVDSTDRPVGTLLSCPPMRPMDSPCLWAGPNGRVVDASTLQGLLLARDRVRPIDRASSLRNLQLHMSYLEDVRMQADKMGHEFSYYMGVNERHLAVTSLRDATPEQFVEQEVQAMAVARRLQVQTNSSGAAPSTGSPANASAGSSQYWNWCDASNSKGHSVCSAVKSQKTCGSCWSFVAADAIETAVVIAENTSTAVSLSPQQFLMCSTLQTTQTFDYCWASDNGVPGASWMQTQIKWESQNDGCNGGMTHAAFMDAAQRGWGLVTELTMPYDDSNPGSYVTSNTSSACNVRAEDAAASITGWEQIVGIDCSVSSNCTLLLRAAIERQPIAVAITSNGGFSEYLGGFYRCPNNGEMASKNDLNHALLLVGYGTDSTHGDYWILKNSYGSSWGDNGFMKLVADAKINCGLNVFPVIPTGARAGAQARTTIDSGGDKVFVGLSPSAWIGVAIAATVFTLVATAIGVWVSHRKLHRLRKQHSAMYTAVSTPTNSAY
;
A
#
# COMPACT_ATOMS: atom_id res chain seq x y z
N MET A 1 -46.16 14.46 12.13
CA MET A 1 -44.72 14.35 12.43
C MET A 1 -44.00 15.46 11.68
N ASN A 2 -43.28 16.33 12.40
CA ASN A 2 -42.80 17.62 11.91
C ASN A 2 -41.75 17.45 10.81
N VAL A 3 -42.12 17.76 9.55
CA VAL A 3 -41.25 17.73 8.36
C VAL A 3 -40.00 18.60 8.55
N CYS A 4 -40.09 19.68 9.35
CA CYS A 4 -38.93 20.50 9.71
C CYS A 4 -37.88 19.74 10.54
N ALA A 5 -38.28 18.81 11.42
CA ALA A 5 -37.32 18.06 12.24
C ALA A 5 -36.52 17.05 11.41
N VAL A 6 -37.12 16.47 10.37
CA VAL A 6 -36.47 15.52 9.46
C VAL A 6 -35.52 16.26 8.50
N VAL A 7 -35.90 17.44 8.01
CA VAL A 7 -35.03 18.27 7.15
C VAL A 7 -33.83 18.81 7.93
N VAL A 8 -34.02 19.21 9.19
CA VAL A 8 -32.92 19.63 10.08
C VAL A 8 -32.00 18.45 10.42
N ALA A 9 -32.55 17.26 10.70
CA ALA A 9 -31.73 16.06 10.93
C ALA A 9 -30.95 15.64 9.68
N LEU A 10 -31.53 15.76 8.48
CA LEU A 10 -30.82 15.48 7.22
C LEU A 10 -29.75 16.52 6.91
N SER A 11 -29.98 17.80 7.20
CA SER A 11 -28.97 18.85 6.96
C SER A 11 -27.83 18.79 7.98
N VAL A 12 -28.10 18.36 9.22
CA VAL A 12 -27.06 18.05 10.22
C VAL A 12 -26.28 16.78 9.81
N ALA A 13 -26.94 15.75 9.25
CA ALA A 13 -26.26 14.56 8.75
C ALA A 13 -25.45 14.82 7.46
N LEU A 14 -25.90 15.72 6.58
CA LEU A 14 -25.16 16.15 5.39
C LEU A 14 -23.99 17.09 5.74
N ALA A 15 -24.13 17.88 6.81
CA ALA A 15 -23.02 18.66 7.37
C ALA A 15 -22.02 17.75 8.11
N ALA A 16 -22.48 16.69 8.78
CA ALA A 16 -21.61 15.69 9.41
C ALA A 16 -20.87 14.81 8.40
N ALA A 17 -21.43 14.60 7.20
CA ALA A 17 -20.76 13.88 6.11
C ALA A 17 -19.73 14.75 5.35
N THR A 18 -19.80 16.08 5.48
CA THR A 18 -18.81 17.01 4.90
C THR A 18 -17.77 17.49 5.91
N ALA A 19 -17.94 17.17 7.19
CA ALA A 19 -16.94 17.34 8.23
C ALA A 19 -16.22 16.02 8.51
N VAL A 20 -15.42 15.56 7.55
CA VAL A 20 -14.28 14.71 7.89
C VAL A 20 -13.31 15.61 8.65
N ASP A 21 -13.30 15.43 9.95
CA ASP A 21 -12.44 16.02 10.97
C ASP A 21 -11.05 16.42 10.40
N SER A 22 -10.84 17.73 10.25
CA SER A 22 -9.66 18.32 9.62
C SER A 22 -8.75 18.97 10.65
N THR A 23 -8.38 18.25 11.71
CA THR A 23 -7.36 18.73 12.64
C THR A 23 -6.04 17.95 12.59
N ASP A 24 -5.98 16.82 11.88
CA ASP A 24 -4.78 15.98 11.80
C ASP A 24 -4.19 15.83 10.38
N ARG A 25 -4.55 16.70 9.44
CA ARG A 25 -3.93 16.69 8.10
C ARG A 25 -2.52 17.28 8.21
N PRO A 26 -1.47 16.51 7.88
CA PRO A 26 -0.13 17.01 8.11
C PRO A 26 0.24 18.09 7.07
N VAL A 27 1.26 18.90 7.36
CA VAL A 27 1.67 20.03 6.50
C VAL A 27 2.17 19.50 5.15
N GLY A 28 1.72 20.10 4.05
CA GLY A 28 2.05 19.69 2.68
C GLY A 28 1.00 18.79 2.00
N THR A 29 -0.11 18.45 2.68
CA THR A 29 -1.19 17.67 2.05
C THR A 29 -1.84 18.46 0.91
N LEU A 30 -1.93 17.92 -0.31
CA LEU A 30 -2.72 18.53 -1.38
C LEU A 30 -4.21 18.28 -1.11
N LEU A 31 -4.97 19.35 -0.84
CA LEU A 31 -6.37 19.24 -0.40
C LEU A 31 -7.35 19.27 -1.56
N SER A 32 -7.13 20.16 -2.52
CA SER A 32 -8.01 20.31 -3.69
C SER A 32 -7.34 21.13 -4.78
N CYS A 33 -7.62 20.82 -6.04
CA CYS A 33 -7.24 21.63 -7.20
C CYS A 33 -8.47 22.00 -8.03
N PRO A 34 -8.48 23.19 -8.67
CA PRO A 34 -9.49 23.52 -9.66
C PRO A 34 -9.31 22.66 -10.93
N PRO A 35 -10.38 22.47 -11.73
CA PRO A 35 -10.38 21.59 -12.92
C PRO A 35 -9.52 22.10 -14.09
N MET A 36 -9.14 23.38 -14.05
CA MET A 36 -8.13 24.00 -14.89
C MET A 36 -7.29 24.89 -13.98
N ARG A 37 -6.06 25.24 -14.39
CA ARG A 37 -5.17 26.16 -13.65
C ARG A 37 -5.34 27.60 -14.17
N PRO A 38 -6.37 28.39 -13.79
CA PRO A 38 -6.35 29.83 -14.03
C PRO A 38 -5.39 30.51 -13.04
N MET A 39 -4.87 31.68 -13.41
CA MET A 39 -4.03 32.49 -12.51
C MET A 39 -4.72 32.87 -11.19
N ASP A 40 -6.05 32.83 -11.14
CA ASP A 40 -6.86 33.36 -10.03
C ASP A 40 -7.40 32.30 -9.06
N SER A 41 -7.12 31.00 -9.28
CA SER A 41 -7.55 29.92 -8.38
C SER A 41 -6.40 28.93 -8.16
N PRO A 42 -5.65 29.04 -7.06
CA PRO A 42 -4.57 28.10 -6.75
C PRO A 42 -5.12 26.77 -6.20
N CYS A 43 -4.33 25.70 -6.35
CA CYS A 43 -4.55 24.51 -5.55
C CYS A 43 -4.36 24.81 -4.06
N LEU A 44 -5.16 24.14 -3.23
CA LEU A 44 -5.17 24.32 -1.78
C LEU A 44 -4.41 23.21 -1.10
N TRP A 45 -3.66 23.58 -0.08
CA TRP A 45 -2.76 22.70 0.65
C TRP A 45 -2.99 22.79 2.15
N ALA A 46 -2.64 21.74 2.90
CA ALA A 46 -2.56 21.80 4.36
C ALA A 46 -1.26 22.49 4.78
N GLY A 47 -1.40 23.58 5.51
CA GLY A 47 -0.35 24.31 6.21
C GLY A 47 -0.23 23.86 7.67
N PRO A 48 0.63 24.54 8.46
CA PRO A 48 0.82 24.25 9.88
C PRO A 48 -0.51 24.18 10.67
N ASN A 49 -0.64 23.16 11.52
CA ASN A 49 -1.84 22.89 12.33
C ASN A 49 -3.12 22.67 11.50
N GLY A 50 -3.00 22.06 10.31
CA GLY A 50 -4.14 21.74 9.45
C GLY A 50 -4.76 22.94 8.73
N ARG A 51 -4.15 24.14 8.80
CA ARG A 51 -4.68 25.35 8.14
C ARG A 51 -4.65 25.23 6.63
N VAL A 52 -5.73 25.53 5.94
CA VAL A 52 -5.74 25.58 4.47
C VAL A 52 -4.94 26.79 3.96
N VAL A 53 -3.96 26.56 3.09
CA VAL A 53 -3.10 27.58 2.49
C VAL A 53 -2.96 27.37 0.98
N ASP A 54 -2.67 28.42 0.22
CA ASP A 54 -2.33 28.28 -1.21
C ASP A 54 -0.87 27.83 -1.40
N ALA A 55 -0.54 27.43 -2.64
CA ALA A 55 0.79 26.95 -3.01
C ALA A 55 1.91 27.97 -2.70
N SER A 56 1.68 29.26 -2.97
CA SER A 56 2.67 30.33 -2.75
C SER A 56 2.97 30.52 -1.26
N THR A 57 1.92 30.54 -0.45
CA THR A 57 1.99 30.64 1.00
C THR A 57 2.71 29.43 1.59
N LEU A 58 2.39 28.23 1.10
CA LEU A 58 3.09 27.02 1.52
C LEU A 58 4.58 27.06 1.12
N GLN A 59 4.93 27.47 -0.10
CA GLN A 59 6.32 27.65 -0.53
C GLN A 59 7.11 28.57 0.41
N GLY A 60 6.51 29.70 0.79
CA GLY A 60 7.12 30.64 1.72
C GLY A 60 7.36 30.03 3.11
N LEU A 61 6.39 29.27 3.62
CA LEU A 61 6.50 28.58 4.90
C LEU A 61 7.60 27.52 4.90
N LEU A 62 7.71 26.76 3.80
CA LEU A 62 8.69 25.68 3.66
C LEU A 62 10.12 26.22 3.54
N LEU A 63 10.34 27.25 2.71
CA LEU A 63 11.63 27.90 2.58
C LEU A 63 12.09 28.58 3.89
N ALA A 64 11.16 29.08 4.70
CA ALA A 64 11.47 29.66 6.00
C ALA A 64 11.81 28.61 7.06
N ARG A 65 11.16 27.45 7.00
CA ARG A 65 11.38 26.32 7.92
C ARG A 65 12.75 25.66 7.69
N ASP A 66 13.13 25.44 6.43
CA ASP A 66 14.29 24.62 6.06
C ASP A 66 15.62 25.40 6.01
N ARG A 67 15.67 26.61 6.59
CA ARG A 67 16.89 27.45 6.77
C ARG A 67 17.78 27.58 5.52
N VAL A 68 17.18 27.66 4.34
CA VAL A 68 17.88 27.75 3.05
C VAL A 68 18.84 28.94 3.03
N ARG A 69 20.10 28.71 2.64
CA ARG A 69 21.10 29.79 2.53
C ARG A 69 20.62 30.85 1.53
N PRO A 70 20.86 32.16 1.78
CA PRO A 70 20.39 33.22 0.89
C PRO A 70 20.80 33.06 -0.57
N ILE A 71 21.99 32.50 -0.82
CA ILE A 71 22.53 32.25 -2.16
C ILE A 71 21.82 31.12 -2.91
N ASP A 72 21.25 30.16 -2.19
CA ASP A 72 20.57 28.99 -2.76
C ASP A 72 19.04 29.18 -2.80
N ARG A 73 18.53 30.29 -2.27
CA ARG A 73 17.08 30.53 -2.11
C ARG A 73 16.34 30.57 -3.44
N ALA A 74 16.96 31.11 -4.49
CA ALA A 74 16.34 31.24 -5.82
C ALA A 74 16.23 29.88 -6.55
N SER A 75 17.28 29.05 -6.51
CA SER A 75 17.25 27.69 -7.06
C SER A 75 16.31 26.78 -6.26
N SER A 76 16.34 26.91 -4.94
CA SER A 76 15.46 26.20 -4.02
C SER A 76 13.98 26.51 -4.28
N LEU A 77 13.62 27.80 -4.39
CA LEU A 77 12.27 28.21 -4.72
C LEU A 77 11.82 27.68 -6.08
N ARG A 78 12.69 27.76 -7.10
CA ARG A 78 12.40 27.23 -8.44
C ARG A 78 12.12 25.72 -8.43
N ASN A 79 12.95 24.95 -7.73
CA ASN A 79 12.81 23.49 -7.66
C ASN A 79 11.57 23.08 -6.84
N LEU A 80 11.27 23.81 -5.76
CA LEU A 80 10.05 23.63 -4.99
C LEU A 80 8.79 23.93 -5.82
N GLN A 81 8.81 25.02 -6.59
CA GLN A 81 7.74 25.38 -7.53
C GLN A 81 7.50 24.27 -8.55
N LEU A 82 8.56 23.78 -9.20
CA LEU A 82 8.46 22.70 -10.18
C LEU A 82 7.89 21.41 -9.58
N HIS A 83 8.28 21.06 -8.36
CA HIS A 83 7.77 19.87 -7.69
C HIS A 83 6.31 20.01 -7.26
N MET A 84 5.92 21.16 -6.70
CA MET A 84 4.53 21.42 -6.35
C MET A 84 3.65 21.45 -7.61
N SER A 85 4.09 22.10 -8.68
CA SER A 85 3.37 22.11 -9.96
C SER A 85 3.18 20.72 -10.52
N TYR A 86 4.19 19.85 -10.46
CA TYR A 86 4.07 18.44 -10.89
C TYR A 86 2.99 17.70 -10.12
N LEU A 87 2.91 17.86 -8.80
CA LEU A 87 1.92 17.16 -7.98
C LEU A 87 0.51 17.70 -8.17
N GLU A 88 0.38 19.01 -8.37
CA GLU A 88 -0.86 19.63 -8.80
C GLU A 88 -1.29 19.09 -10.16
N ASP A 89 -0.36 18.95 -11.11
CA ASP A 89 -0.65 18.40 -12.45
C ASP A 89 -1.11 16.94 -12.36
N VAL A 90 -0.47 16.12 -11.52
CA VAL A 90 -0.91 14.75 -11.23
C VAL A 90 -2.34 14.73 -10.65
N ARG A 91 -2.63 15.57 -9.66
CA ARG A 91 -3.98 15.66 -9.06
C ARG A 91 -5.03 16.11 -10.06
N MET A 92 -4.76 17.18 -10.81
CA MET A 92 -5.67 17.71 -11.83
C MET A 92 -5.94 16.68 -12.92
N GLN A 93 -4.91 15.92 -13.33
CA GLN A 93 -5.07 14.86 -14.31
C GLN A 93 -5.89 13.68 -13.76
N ALA A 94 -5.69 13.29 -12.49
CA ALA A 94 -6.51 12.28 -11.84
C ALA A 94 -7.98 12.72 -11.70
N ASP A 95 -8.23 13.96 -11.27
CA ASP A 95 -9.57 14.55 -11.17
C ASP A 95 -10.26 14.60 -12.55
N LYS A 96 -9.52 14.96 -13.61
CA LYS A 96 -10.00 14.93 -15.01
C LYS A 96 -10.39 13.53 -15.47
N MET A 97 -9.70 12.50 -14.99
CA MET A 97 -10.01 11.10 -15.25
C MET A 97 -11.11 10.54 -14.32
N GLY A 98 -11.66 11.35 -13.41
CA GLY A 98 -12.73 10.96 -12.49
C GLY A 98 -12.24 10.13 -11.30
N HIS A 99 -10.96 10.28 -10.93
CA HIS A 99 -10.33 9.58 -9.81
C HIS A 99 -9.95 10.58 -8.71
N GLU A 100 -10.40 10.33 -7.48
CA GLU A 100 -9.95 11.10 -6.33
C GLU A 100 -8.54 10.63 -5.93
N PHE A 101 -7.57 11.54 -6.04
CA PHE A 101 -6.15 11.26 -5.85
C PHE A 101 -5.56 12.07 -4.68
N SER A 102 -5.46 11.47 -3.50
CA SER A 102 -4.80 12.13 -2.36
C SER A 102 -3.29 11.93 -2.44
N TYR A 103 -2.52 13.02 -2.41
CA TYR A 103 -1.06 12.99 -2.27
C TYR A 103 -0.65 13.81 -1.07
N TYR A 104 0.22 13.25 -0.25
CA TYR A 104 0.83 13.98 0.86
C TYR A 104 2.28 14.35 0.50
N MET A 105 2.58 15.65 0.40
CA MET A 105 3.94 16.11 0.11
C MET A 105 4.83 15.96 1.32
N GLY A 106 5.77 15.04 1.18
CA GLY A 106 7.05 15.03 1.87
C GLY A 106 7.92 16.27 1.62
N VAL A 107 7.59 17.47 2.09
CA VAL A 107 8.52 18.61 1.91
C VAL A 107 9.84 18.39 2.67
N ASN A 108 10.87 18.04 1.90
CA ASN A 108 12.25 17.84 2.31
C ASN A 108 13.17 18.79 1.50
N GLU A 109 14.33 19.16 2.06
CA GLU A 109 15.44 19.89 1.44
C GLU A 109 15.81 19.36 0.04
N ARG A 110 15.57 18.08 -0.26
CA ARG A 110 15.78 17.47 -1.58
C ARG A 110 14.94 18.04 -2.72
N HIS A 111 13.78 18.64 -2.42
CA HIS A 111 12.95 19.33 -3.42
C HIS A 111 13.56 20.65 -3.89
N LEU A 112 14.71 21.02 -3.33
CA LEU A 112 15.41 22.26 -3.61
C LEU A 112 16.64 22.04 -4.53
N ALA A 113 17.00 20.80 -4.88
CA ALA A 113 18.34 20.51 -5.42
C ALA A 113 18.45 19.81 -6.79
N VAL A 114 17.55 18.91 -7.24
CA VAL A 114 17.79 18.16 -8.49
C VAL A 114 16.52 17.85 -9.30
N THR A 115 16.52 18.27 -10.56
CA THR A 115 15.43 18.04 -11.55
C THR A 115 15.77 16.95 -12.58
N SER A 116 17.03 16.51 -12.68
CA SER A 116 17.54 15.69 -13.79
C SER A 116 17.40 14.16 -13.62
N LEU A 117 16.67 13.69 -12.61
CA LEU A 117 16.47 12.25 -12.30
C LEU A 117 14.99 11.83 -12.34
N ARG A 118 14.12 12.65 -12.94
CA ARG A 118 12.66 12.39 -13.02
C ARG A 118 12.30 11.98 -14.44
N ASP A 119 12.08 10.69 -14.65
CA ASP A 119 11.88 10.13 -16.01
C ASP A 119 10.40 9.98 -16.43
N ALA A 120 9.41 10.15 -15.52
CA ALA A 120 7.97 10.01 -15.83
C ALA A 120 7.18 11.33 -15.75
N THR A 121 6.34 11.63 -16.75
CA THR A 121 5.42 12.79 -16.74
C THR A 121 4.23 12.58 -15.79
N PRO A 122 3.54 13.65 -15.33
CA PRO A 122 2.32 13.52 -14.52
C PRO A 122 1.27 12.61 -15.16
N GLU A 123 1.08 12.70 -16.46
CA GLU A 123 0.13 11.89 -17.22
C GLU A 123 0.54 10.42 -17.22
N GLN A 124 1.81 10.12 -17.46
CA GLN A 124 2.34 8.75 -17.41
C GLN A 124 2.19 8.15 -16.00
N PHE A 125 2.41 8.96 -14.97
CA PHE A 125 2.25 8.54 -13.58
C PHE A 125 0.78 8.25 -13.23
N VAL A 126 -0.17 9.10 -13.65
CA VAL A 126 -1.60 8.86 -13.42
C VAL A 126 -2.12 7.68 -14.24
N GLU A 127 -1.74 7.58 -15.51
CA GLU A 127 -2.11 6.46 -16.39
C GLU A 127 -1.60 5.12 -15.86
N GLN A 128 -0.37 5.10 -15.34
CA GLN A 128 0.24 3.95 -14.66
C GLN A 128 -0.64 3.45 -13.50
N GLU A 129 -1.12 4.34 -12.65
CA GLU A 129 -1.93 3.96 -11.48
C GLU A 129 -3.37 3.58 -11.90
N VAL A 130 -3.95 4.29 -12.87
CA VAL A 130 -5.29 3.97 -13.42
C VAL A 130 -5.32 2.60 -14.11
N GLN A 131 -4.27 2.24 -14.85
CA GLN A 131 -4.17 0.91 -15.48
C GLN A 131 -4.09 -0.21 -14.44
N ALA A 132 -3.31 -0.02 -13.36
CA ALA A 132 -3.27 -0.97 -12.23
C ALA A 132 -4.67 -1.18 -11.61
N MET A 133 -5.48 -0.12 -11.51
CA MET A 133 -6.87 -0.19 -11.01
C MET A 133 -7.89 -0.77 -12.01
N ALA A 134 -7.72 -0.55 -13.31
CA ALA A 134 -8.65 -1.02 -14.34
C ALA A 134 -8.60 -2.55 -14.49
N VAL A 135 -7.41 -3.15 -14.31
CA VAL A 135 -7.24 -4.60 -14.18
C VAL A 135 -8.02 -5.13 -12.98
N ALA A 136 -7.96 -4.45 -11.82
CA ALA A 136 -8.71 -4.82 -10.62
C ALA A 136 -10.24 -4.80 -10.82
N ARG A 137 -10.76 -3.83 -11.59
CA ARG A 137 -12.21 -3.63 -11.79
C ARG A 137 -12.84 -4.65 -12.76
N ARG A 138 -12.11 -5.11 -13.78
CA ARG A 138 -12.59 -6.19 -14.68
C ARG A 138 -12.71 -7.55 -13.98
N LEU A 139 -11.90 -7.79 -12.95
CA LEU A 139 -11.86 -9.07 -12.22
C LEU A 139 -12.90 -9.15 -11.09
N GLN A 140 -13.31 -8.02 -10.50
CA GLN A 140 -14.40 -7.97 -9.49
C GLN A 140 -15.81 -8.20 -10.06
N VAL A 141 -16.08 -7.84 -11.34
CA VAL A 141 -17.43 -7.98 -11.92
C VAL A 141 -17.82 -9.45 -12.15
N GLN A 142 -16.86 -10.37 -12.25
CA GLN A 142 -17.14 -11.80 -12.43
C GLN A 142 -17.58 -12.52 -11.15
N THR A 143 -17.20 -12.04 -9.96
CA THR A 143 -17.41 -12.75 -8.67
C THR A 143 -18.76 -12.45 -7.99
N ASN A 144 -19.46 -11.38 -8.37
CA ASN A 144 -20.80 -11.06 -7.83
C ASN A 144 -21.93 -12.00 -8.30
N SER A 145 -21.61 -13.08 -9.02
CA SER A 145 -22.59 -14.03 -9.56
C SER A 145 -22.76 -15.33 -8.75
N SER A 146 -22.00 -15.54 -7.66
CA SER A 146 -22.05 -16.78 -6.88
C SER A 146 -21.93 -16.54 -5.36
N GLY A 147 -23.01 -16.06 -4.73
CA GLY A 147 -23.09 -15.87 -3.28
C GLY A 147 -23.69 -17.06 -2.53
N ALA A 148 -22.95 -17.60 -1.55
CA ALA A 148 -23.49 -18.43 -0.47
C ALA A 148 -22.94 -17.94 0.89
N ALA A 149 -23.83 -17.72 1.86
CA ALA A 149 -23.55 -17.13 3.16
C ALA A 149 -23.13 -18.17 4.23
N PRO A 150 -22.28 -17.83 5.21
CA PRO A 150 -21.94 -18.72 6.32
C PRO A 150 -22.72 -18.43 7.61
N SER A 151 -23.03 -19.50 8.36
CA SER A 151 -23.73 -19.49 9.63
C SER A 151 -22.81 -19.54 10.85
N THR A 152 -23.35 -19.04 11.96
CA THR A 152 -22.70 -18.72 13.25
C THR A 152 -22.61 -19.89 14.24
N GLY A 153 -21.54 -19.95 15.03
CA GLY A 153 -21.47 -20.73 16.28
C GLY A 153 -20.17 -20.48 17.07
N SER A 154 -20.28 -20.23 18.38
CA SER A 154 -19.19 -20.05 19.38
C SER A 154 -19.33 -21.08 20.53
N PRO A 155 -18.51 -21.05 21.61
CA PRO A 155 -17.11 -21.47 21.67
C PRO A 155 -16.89 -22.53 22.79
N ALA A 156 -15.79 -23.28 22.76
CA ALA A 156 -15.33 -24.07 23.90
C ALA A 156 -13.80 -24.07 24.04
N ASN A 157 -13.37 -24.03 25.29
CA ASN A 157 -12.08 -23.59 25.81
C ASN A 157 -11.13 -24.79 26.06
N ALA A 158 -9.85 -24.71 25.66
CA ALA A 158 -8.76 -25.52 26.21
C ALA A 158 -7.38 -24.86 25.93
N SER A 159 -6.48 -24.98 26.88
CA SER A 159 -5.39 -24.05 27.22
C SER A 159 -3.97 -24.43 26.76
N ALA A 160 -3.14 -23.40 26.62
CA ALA A 160 -1.67 -23.35 26.84
C ALA A 160 -0.70 -23.78 25.71
N GLY A 161 -0.74 -23.02 24.62
CA GLY A 161 0.43 -22.52 23.89
C GLY A 161 0.01 -21.13 23.38
N SER A 162 0.72 -20.07 23.72
CA SER A 162 0.27 -18.69 23.46
C SER A 162 -0.18 -18.50 22.00
N SER A 163 -1.47 -18.26 21.81
CA SER A 163 -2.17 -18.06 20.54
C SER A 163 -1.91 -16.66 19.99
N GLN A 164 -0.65 -16.27 19.83
CA GLN A 164 -0.32 -14.89 19.50
C GLN A 164 -0.21 -14.69 17.99
N TYR A 165 -1.19 -13.98 17.46
CA TYR A 165 -1.01 -13.16 16.28
C TYR A 165 0.13 -12.17 16.52
N TRP A 166 1.06 -12.08 15.57
CA TRP A 166 2.17 -11.15 15.58
C TRP A 166 2.38 -10.57 14.18
N ASN A 167 2.50 -9.26 14.07
CA ASN A 167 2.66 -8.60 12.77
C ASN A 167 3.43 -7.28 12.88
N TRP A 168 4.56 -7.20 12.18
CA TRP A 168 5.37 -5.99 12.06
C TRP A 168 4.66 -4.86 11.31
N CYS A 169 3.68 -5.16 10.45
CA CYS A 169 2.98 -4.15 9.66
C CYS A 169 1.68 -3.62 10.33
N ASP A 170 1.43 -3.94 11.60
CA ASP A 170 0.37 -3.31 12.41
C ASP A 170 0.83 -3.09 13.87
N ALA A 171 -0.06 -2.79 14.80
CA ALA A 171 0.31 -2.51 16.20
C ALA A 171 0.67 -3.76 17.04
N SER A 172 0.48 -4.97 16.50
CA SER A 172 0.64 -6.26 17.19
C SER A 172 2.09 -6.75 17.11
N ASN A 173 3.03 -5.91 17.54
CA ASN A 173 4.44 -6.21 17.63
C ASN A 173 5.10 -5.46 18.80
N SER A 174 6.41 -5.64 18.99
CA SER A 174 7.17 -5.06 20.09
C SER A 174 7.27 -3.52 20.08
N LYS A 175 6.97 -2.87 18.95
CA LYS A 175 6.98 -1.41 18.80
C LYS A 175 5.62 -0.77 19.06
N GLY A 176 4.53 -1.53 18.95
CA GLY A 176 3.17 -1.02 19.16
C GLY A 176 2.61 -0.19 17.99
N HIS A 177 3.31 -0.17 16.85
CA HIS A 177 2.90 0.48 15.60
C HIS A 177 3.48 -0.29 14.41
N SER A 178 2.94 -0.02 13.21
CA SER A 178 3.49 -0.59 11.97
C SER A 178 4.91 -0.08 11.72
N VAL A 179 5.84 -0.99 11.47
CA VAL A 179 7.20 -0.67 11.02
C VAL A 179 7.36 -0.75 9.50
N CYS A 180 6.30 -1.13 8.79
CA CYS A 180 6.32 -1.32 7.35
C CYS A 180 5.95 -0.04 6.60
N SER A 181 6.64 0.23 5.49
CA SER A 181 6.16 1.17 4.48
C SER A 181 4.92 0.63 3.75
N ALA A 182 4.27 1.51 2.99
CA ALA A 182 3.17 1.13 2.12
C ALA A 182 3.53 -0.02 1.15
N VAL A 183 2.51 -0.75 0.69
CA VAL A 183 2.68 -1.78 -0.33
C VAL A 183 3.08 -1.12 -1.65
N LYS A 184 4.16 -1.61 -2.25
CA LYS A 184 4.68 -1.14 -3.53
C LYS A 184 4.27 -2.08 -4.68
N SER A 185 4.47 -1.65 -5.93
CA SER A 185 4.18 -2.45 -7.13
C SER A 185 5.36 -2.52 -8.08
N GLN A 186 5.88 -3.72 -8.33
CA GLN A 186 6.93 -4.01 -9.30
C GLN A 186 6.41 -4.05 -10.75
N LYS A 187 5.08 -4.12 -10.91
CA LYS A 187 4.39 -4.22 -12.19
C LYS A 187 4.89 -5.40 -13.04
N THR A 188 5.37 -5.14 -14.26
CA THR A 188 5.73 -6.16 -15.25
C THR A 188 7.19 -6.61 -15.18
N CYS A 189 8.02 -5.90 -14.41
CA CYS A 189 9.44 -6.17 -14.27
C CYS A 189 9.70 -7.24 -13.20
N GLY A 190 10.64 -8.16 -13.46
CA GLY A 190 11.06 -9.25 -12.56
C GLY A 190 11.94 -8.77 -11.40
N SER A 191 11.49 -7.75 -10.67
CA SER A 191 12.28 -6.99 -9.70
C SER A 191 11.91 -7.23 -8.24
N CYS A 192 11.11 -8.27 -7.92
CA CYS A 192 10.67 -8.58 -6.55
C CYS A 192 11.84 -8.59 -5.54
N TRP A 193 13.00 -9.11 -5.94
CA TRP A 193 14.24 -9.11 -5.15
C TRP A 193 14.66 -7.70 -4.69
N SER A 194 14.51 -6.69 -5.54
CA SER A 194 14.87 -5.29 -5.25
C SER A 194 13.87 -4.63 -4.29
N PHE A 195 12.57 -4.90 -4.46
CA PHE A 195 11.52 -4.40 -3.59
C PHE A 195 11.63 -4.98 -2.18
N VAL A 196 11.88 -6.29 -2.08
CA VAL A 196 12.08 -6.95 -0.78
C VAL A 196 13.37 -6.48 -0.12
N ALA A 197 14.43 -6.20 -0.89
CA ALA A 197 15.65 -5.60 -0.34
C ALA A 197 15.36 -4.23 0.28
N ALA A 198 14.65 -3.36 -0.45
CA ALA A 198 14.23 -2.06 0.06
C ALA A 198 13.37 -2.21 1.33
N ASP A 199 12.26 -2.95 1.27
CA ASP A 199 11.33 -3.11 2.41
C ASP A 199 12.00 -3.71 3.66
N ALA A 200 12.92 -4.67 3.51
CA ALA A 200 13.65 -5.25 4.62
C ALA A 200 14.58 -4.24 5.30
N ILE A 201 15.25 -3.38 4.54
CA ILE A 201 16.12 -2.34 5.09
C ILE A 201 15.30 -1.24 5.77
N GLU A 202 14.19 -0.83 5.15
CA GLU A 202 13.24 0.14 5.71
C GLU A 202 12.79 -0.26 7.11
N THR A 203 12.27 -1.48 7.22
CA THR A 203 11.78 -2.03 8.50
C THR A 203 12.92 -2.20 9.50
N ALA A 204 14.10 -2.64 9.07
CA ALA A 204 15.27 -2.75 9.94
C ALA A 204 15.73 -1.40 10.51
N VAL A 205 15.68 -0.31 9.73
CA VAL A 205 15.98 1.05 10.22
C VAL A 205 14.99 1.47 11.29
N VAL A 206 13.68 1.27 11.06
CA VAL A 206 12.63 1.60 12.04
C VAL A 206 12.86 0.84 13.36
N ILE A 207 13.20 -0.44 13.27
CA ILE A 207 13.42 -1.29 14.44
C ILE A 207 14.67 -0.86 15.21
N ALA A 208 15.79 -0.64 14.50
CA ALA A 208 17.09 -0.31 15.08
C ALA A 208 17.13 1.09 15.72
N GLU A 209 16.47 2.07 15.10
CA GLU A 209 16.47 3.46 15.56
C GLU A 209 15.20 3.86 16.32
N ASN A 210 14.24 2.96 16.44
CA ASN A 210 12.96 3.18 17.12
C ASN A 210 12.19 4.40 16.56
N THR A 211 12.19 4.54 15.23
CA THR A 211 11.42 5.62 14.57
C THR A 211 9.93 5.25 14.51
N SER A 212 9.09 6.27 14.31
CA SER A 212 7.63 6.07 14.22
C SER A 212 7.17 5.60 12.83
N THR A 213 7.97 5.83 11.79
CA THR A 213 7.59 5.59 10.39
C THR A 213 8.77 5.10 9.56
N ALA A 214 8.49 4.18 8.65
CA ALA A 214 9.44 3.72 7.64
C ALA A 214 9.61 4.76 6.53
N VAL A 215 10.86 4.98 6.12
CA VAL A 215 11.22 5.84 4.99
C VAL A 215 11.22 4.99 3.73
N SER A 216 10.29 5.22 2.78
CA SER A 216 10.24 4.44 1.53
C SER A 216 11.51 4.62 0.70
N LEU A 217 12.34 3.57 0.62
CA LEU A 217 13.56 3.46 -0.17
C LEU A 217 13.23 3.09 -1.62
N SER A 218 14.14 3.44 -2.52
CA SER A 218 14.02 3.20 -3.96
C SER A 218 14.45 1.78 -4.34
N PRO A 219 13.52 0.91 -4.80
CA PRO A 219 13.87 -0.36 -5.44
C PRO A 219 14.62 -0.12 -6.76
N GLN A 220 14.37 1.02 -7.43
CA GLN A 220 15.06 1.41 -8.66
C GLN A 220 16.57 1.50 -8.47
N GLN A 221 17.04 2.00 -7.33
CA GLN A 221 18.48 2.05 -7.04
C GLN A 221 19.10 0.65 -7.04
N PHE A 222 18.44 -0.31 -6.40
CA PHE A 222 18.90 -1.70 -6.43
C PHE A 222 18.86 -2.27 -7.86
N LEU A 223 17.78 -2.01 -8.60
CA LEU A 223 17.59 -2.45 -9.98
C LEU A 223 18.72 -1.95 -10.91
N MET A 224 19.14 -0.69 -10.73
CA MET A 224 20.14 -0.03 -11.56
C MET A 224 21.58 -0.30 -11.12
N CYS A 225 21.82 -0.47 -9.82
CA CYS A 225 23.15 -0.45 -9.25
C CYS A 225 23.64 -1.81 -8.76
N SER A 226 22.73 -2.75 -8.46
CA SER A 226 23.11 -4.06 -7.94
C SER A 226 23.37 -5.01 -9.09
N THR A 227 24.65 -5.31 -9.28
CA THR A 227 25.16 -6.11 -10.41
C THR A 227 26.12 -7.19 -9.93
N LEU A 228 26.27 -7.37 -8.61
CA LEU A 228 27.19 -8.35 -8.06
C LEU A 228 26.83 -9.76 -8.52
N GLN A 229 27.80 -10.40 -9.15
CA GLN A 229 27.83 -11.83 -9.35
C GLN A 229 28.58 -12.46 -8.19
N THR A 230 27.92 -13.33 -7.44
CA THR A 230 28.47 -13.97 -6.25
C THR A 230 28.04 -15.44 -6.15
N THR A 231 28.86 -16.25 -5.52
CA THR A 231 28.51 -17.63 -5.14
C THR A 231 28.55 -17.73 -3.64
N GLN A 232 27.39 -17.95 -3.02
CA GLN A 232 27.28 -18.11 -1.57
C GLN A 232 26.87 -19.52 -1.21
N THR A 233 27.44 -19.99 -0.11
CA THR A 233 27.11 -21.29 0.46
C THR A 233 26.14 -21.05 1.62
N PHE A 234 24.95 -21.63 1.53
CA PHE A 234 23.94 -21.58 2.58
C PHE A 234 23.93 -22.91 3.32
N ASP A 235 23.92 -22.82 4.65
CA ASP A 235 23.84 -23.98 5.53
C ASP A 235 22.40 -24.20 5.97
N TYR A 236 22.00 -25.46 6.07
CA TYR A 236 20.65 -25.88 6.42
C TYR A 236 20.73 -27.00 7.44
N CYS A 237 21.07 -26.67 8.68
CA CYS A 237 21.23 -27.62 9.78
C CYS A 237 19.96 -28.44 10.12
N TRP A 238 18.81 -28.03 9.59
CA TRP A 238 17.54 -28.75 9.70
C TRP A 238 17.26 -29.70 8.52
N ALA A 239 18.08 -29.65 7.46
CA ALA A 239 18.02 -30.57 6.33
C ALA A 239 18.86 -31.84 6.60
N SER A 240 18.74 -32.82 5.69
CA SER A 240 19.54 -34.03 5.71
C SER A 240 20.10 -34.31 4.32
N ASP A 241 21.14 -35.15 4.22
CA ASP A 241 21.71 -35.55 2.93
C ASP A 241 20.75 -36.38 2.07
N ASN A 242 19.65 -36.87 2.67
CA ASN A 242 18.56 -37.57 1.96
C ASN A 242 17.40 -36.65 1.58
N GLY A 243 17.54 -35.32 1.74
CA GLY A 243 16.45 -34.38 1.53
C GLY A 243 15.65 -34.07 2.79
N VAL A 244 14.55 -33.36 2.58
CA VAL A 244 13.51 -33.07 3.58
C VAL A 244 12.13 -33.39 2.99
N PRO A 245 11.09 -33.59 3.82
CA PRO A 245 9.73 -33.71 3.32
C PRO A 245 9.37 -32.54 2.38
N GLY A 246 8.90 -32.84 1.16
CA GLY A 246 8.60 -31.83 0.15
C GLY A 246 9.76 -31.40 -0.74
N ALA A 247 11.00 -31.77 -0.44
CA ALA A 247 12.18 -31.38 -1.22
C ALA A 247 13.32 -32.40 -1.06
N SER A 248 13.33 -33.41 -1.92
CA SER A 248 14.37 -34.45 -1.94
C SER A 248 15.75 -33.92 -2.38
N TRP A 249 15.78 -32.78 -3.09
CA TRP A 249 17.00 -32.11 -3.52
C TRP A 249 17.68 -31.31 -2.41
N MET A 250 17.00 -31.07 -1.29
CA MET A 250 17.51 -30.25 -0.20
C MET A 250 18.70 -30.93 0.46
N GLN A 251 19.80 -30.21 0.65
CA GLN A 251 21.00 -30.71 1.31
C GLN A 251 21.35 -29.85 2.51
N THR A 252 22.18 -30.39 3.40
CA THR A 252 22.70 -29.68 4.58
C THR A 252 23.51 -28.45 4.21
N GLN A 253 24.06 -28.40 3.00
CA GLN A 253 24.78 -27.26 2.47
C GLN A 253 24.53 -27.13 0.96
N ILE A 254 24.14 -25.94 0.48
CA ILE A 254 23.90 -25.70 -0.95
C ILE A 254 24.65 -24.44 -1.40
N LYS A 255 25.35 -24.57 -2.53
CA LYS A 255 25.94 -23.43 -3.24
C LYS A 255 24.91 -22.77 -4.15
N TRP A 256 24.80 -21.46 -4.01
CA TRP A 256 23.90 -20.59 -4.76
C TRP A 256 24.71 -19.55 -5.52
N GLU A 257 24.69 -19.68 -6.84
CA GLU A 257 25.19 -18.65 -7.74
C GLU A 257 24.09 -17.60 -7.89
N SER A 258 24.45 -16.34 -7.69
CA SER A 258 23.51 -15.22 -7.66
C SER A 258 24.07 -14.09 -8.51
N GLN A 259 23.24 -13.56 -9.38
CA GLN A 259 23.52 -12.37 -10.18
C GLN A 259 22.23 -11.56 -10.24
N ASN A 260 22.34 -10.29 -9.85
CA ASN A 260 21.25 -9.34 -10.04
C ASN A 260 21.37 -8.75 -11.45
N ASP A 261 20.28 -8.82 -12.21
CA ASP A 261 20.22 -8.40 -13.61
C ASP A 261 18.94 -7.60 -13.89
N GLY A 262 18.73 -6.54 -13.10
CA GLY A 262 17.58 -5.65 -13.24
C GLY A 262 16.25 -6.40 -13.27
N CYS A 263 15.52 -6.25 -14.38
CA CYS A 263 14.21 -6.87 -14.58
C CYS A 263 14.26 -8.36 -14.96
N ASN A 264 15.43 -8.92 -15.28
CA ASN A 264 15.59 -10.35 -15.58
C ASN A 264 15.66 -11.22 -14.32
N GLY A 265 15.67 -10.59 -13.15
CA GLY A 265 15.70 -11.28 -11.86
C GLY A 265 16.94 -10.97 -11.05
N GLY A 266 16.95 -11.53 -9.85
CA GLY A 266 18.00 -11.29 -8.88
C GLY A 266 17.66 -11.93 -7.54
N MET A 267 18.58 -11.80 -6.59
CA MET A 267 18.52 -12.36 -5.26
C MET A 267 18.69 -11.27 -4.20
N THR A 268 17.78 -11.24 -3.24
CA THR A 268 17.76 -10.20 -2.19
C THR A 268 19.06 -10.14 -1.38
N HIS A 269 19.68 -11.30 -1.09
CA HIS A 269 20.95 -11.33 -0.35
C HIS A 269 22.10 -10.70 -1.16
N ALA A 270 22.13 -10.87 -2.49
CA ALA A 270 23.13 -10.23 -3.34
C ALA A 270 22.95 -8.71 -3.36
N ALA A 271 21.69 -8.22 -3.30
CA ALA A 271 21.39 -6.79 -3.17
C ALA A 271 21.89 -6.22 -1.83
N PHE A 272 21.70 -6.96 -0.73
CA PHE A 272 22.28 -6.58 0.57
C PHE A 272 23.81 -6.59 0.55
N MET A 273 24.42 -7.59 -0.10
CA MET A 273 25.88 -7.67 -0.25
C MET A 273 26.43 -6.44 -0.98
N ASP A 274 25.84 -6.07 -2.11
CA ASP A 274 26.24 -4.87 -2.85
C ASP A 274 26.14 -3.61 -1.99
N ALA A 275 24.98 -3.39 -1.35
CA ALA A 275 24.76 -2.21 -0.53
C ALA A 275 25.72 -2.13 0.67
N ALA A 276 25.97 -3.24 1.35
CA ALA A 276 26.86 -3.30 2.51
C ALA A 276 28.35 -3.17 2.12
N GLN A 277 28.82 -3.98 1.17
CA GLN A 277 30.24 -4.02 0.80
C GLN A 277 30.72 -2.73 0.13
N ARG A 278 29.81 -2.07 -0.60
CA ARG A 278 30.12 -0.81 -1.30
C ARG A 278 29.74 0.43 -0.49
N GLY A 279 29.19 0.25 0.72
CA GLY A 279 28.82 1.35 1.61
C GLY A 279 27.80 2.30 0.99
N TRP A 280 26.75 1.78 0.38
CA TRP A 280 25.75 2.61 -0.30
C TRP A 280 25.01 3.54 0.66
N GLY A 281 24.88 4.81 0.26
CA GLY A 281 23.79 5.65 0.68
C GLY A 281 22.54 5.29 -0.11
N LEU A 282 21.58 4.63 0.54
CA LEU A 282 20.31 4.26 -0.09
C LEU A 282 19.40 5.47 -0.15
N VAL A 283 18.77 5.73 -1.30
CA VAL A 283 17.88 6.88 -1.49
C VAL A 283 16.42 6.50 -1.36
N THR A 284 15.58 7.49 -1.10
CA THR A 284 14.12 7.31 -1.07
C THR A 284 13.57 7.04 -2.47
N GLU A 285 12.41 6.38 -2.55
CA GLU A 285 11.62 6.24 -3.78
C GLU A 285 11.41 7.57 -4.51
N LEU A 286 11.21 8.67 -3.78
CA LEU A 286 11.04 10.01 -4.39
C LEU A 286 12.27 10.54 -5.13
N THR A 287 13.45 10.08 -4.74
CA THR A 287 14.71 10.54 -5.34
C THR A 287 15.04 9.78 -6.60
N MET A 288 14.73 8.49 -6.60
CA MET A 288 14.89 7.62 -7.76
C MET A 288 13.61 6.79 -7.91
N PRO A 289 12.57 7.37 -8.54
CA PRO A 289 11.29 6.70 -8.70
C PRO A 289 11.42 5.40 -9.50
N TYR A 290 10.58 4.43 -9.17
CA TYR A 290 10.53 3.16 -9.87
C TYR A 290 10.00 3.31 -11.31
N ASP A 291 10.74 2.73 -12.25
CA ASP A 291 10.39 2.67 -13.68
C ASP A 291 10.53 1.24 -14.20
N ASP A 292 9.43 0.64 -14.65
CA ASP A 292 9.39 -0.70 -15.25
C ASP A 292 9.52 -0.70 -16.78
N SER A 293 9.58 0.48 -17.42
CA SER A 293 9.54 0.63 -18.87
C SER A 293 10.88 0.41 -19.58
N ASN A 294 12.00 0.38 -18.83
CA ASN A 294 13.36 0.25 -19.38
C ASN A 294 14.11 -1.01 -18.91
N PRO A 295 13.60 -2.23 -19.14
CA PRO A 295 14.15 -3.48 -18.58
C PRO A 295 15.59 -3.83 -18.99
N GLY A 296 16.17 -3.15 -19.99
CA GLY A 296 17.48 -3.49 -20.57
C GLY A 296 18.48 -2.33 -20.73
N SER A 297 18.20 -1.14 -20.21
CA SER A 297 19.13 0.01 -20.25
C SER A 297 19.71 0.34 -18.87
N TYR A 298 19.88 -0.68 -18.04
CA TYR A 298 20.48 -0.53 -16.72
C TYR A 298 22.00 -0.66 -16.83
N VAL A 299 22.69 0.30 -16.21
CA VAL A 299 24.09 0.62 -16.49
C VAL A 299 24.98 -0.56 -16.09
N THR A 300 25.53 -1.26 -17.08
CA THR A 300 26.52 -2.36 -16.88
C THR A 300 27.86 -1.85 -16.33
N SER A 301 28.03 -0.53 -16.19
CA SER A 301 29.17 0.09 -15.54
C SER A 301 28.79 0.72 -14.19
N ASN A 302 29.47 0.26 -13.14
CA ASN A 302 29.50 0.83 -11.78
C ASN A 302 29.86 2.33 -11.68
N THR A 303 30.01 3.01 -12.81
CA THR A 303 30.42 4.40 -12.94
C THR A 303 29.25 5.35 -13.19
N SER A 304 28.00 4.86 -13.21
CA SER A 304 26.85 5.75 -13.27
C SER A 304 26.88 6.67 -12.04
N SER A 305 26.83 7.98 -12.27
CA SER A 305 26.75 8.98 -11.20
C SER A 305 25.50 8.79 -10.34
N ALA A 306 24.48 8.09 -10.84
CA ALA A 306 23.24 7.78 -10.14
C ALA A 306 23.44 6.80 -8.95
N CYS A 307 24.44 5.92 -9.01
CA CYS A 307 24.73 4.97 -7.93
C CYS A 307 25.68 5.54 -6.85
N ASN A 308 26.32 6.68 -7.12
CA ASN A 308 27.22 7.37 -6.19
C ASN A 308 26.45 8.47 -5.44
N VAL A 309 25.73 8.05 -4.40
CA VAL A 309 24.88 8.91 -3.57
C VAL A 309 25.72 9.63 -2.52
N ARG A 310 25.54 10.95 -2.38
CA ARG A 310 26.23 11.73 -1.35
C ARG A 310 25.67 11.44 0.05
N ALA A 311 26.45 11.68 1.09
CA ALA A 311 26.03 11.35 2.47
C ALA A 311 24.80 12.16 2.91
N GLU A 312 24.71 13.43 2.51
CA GLU A 312 23.56 14.31 2.74
C GLU A 312 22.30 13.84 2.02
N ASP A 313 22.45 12.99 1.02
CA ASP A 313 21.42 12.45 0.13
C ASP A 313 20.98 11.03 0.56
N ALA A 314 21.69 10.39 1.48
CA ALA A 314 21.35 9.05 1.94
C ALA A 314 20.13 9.07 2.88
N ALA A 315 19.15 8.23 2.61
CA ALA A 315 18.01 7.95 3.47
C ALA A 315 18.28 6.76 4.41
N ALA A 316 19.01 5.75 3.95
CA ALA A 316 19.41 4.62 4.78
C ALA A 316 20.78 4.07 4.38
N SER A 317 21.33 3.21 5.22
CA SER A 317 22.50 2.39 4.92
C SER A 317 22.44 1.09 5.72
N ILE A 318 23.19 0.08 5.29
CA ILE A 318 23.41 -1.17 6.03
C ILE A 318 24.90 -1.48 6.06
N THR A 319 25.35 -2.24 7.06
CA THR A 319 26.75 -2.66 7.17
C THR A 319 26.95 -4.15 6.86
N GLY A 320 25.87 -4.91 6.73
CA GLY A 320 25.94 -6.33 6.45
C GLY A 320 24.56 -6.96 6.23
N TRP A 321 24.57 -8.28 6.19
CA TRP A 321 23.39 -9.13 6.12
C TRP A 321 23.71 -10.48 6.75
N GLU A 322 22.69 -11.23 7.11
CA GLU A 322 22.83 -12.59 7.64
C GLU A 322 21.72 -13.51 7.17
N GLN A 323 22.03 -14.80 7.04
CA GLN A 323 21.04 -15.86 6.99
C GLN A 323 20.60 -16.17 8.42
N ILE A 324 19.30 -16.08 8.70
CA ILE A 324 18.77 -16.13 10.07
C ILE A 324 18.19 -17.50 10.46
N VAL A 325 17.98 -18.38 9.49
CA VAL A 325 17.53 -19.76 9.71
C VAL A 325 18.43 -20.71 8.93
N GLY A 326 18.83 -21.83 9.54
CA GLY A 326 19.65 -22.87 8.92
C GLY A 326 21.12 -22.91 9.37
N ILE A 327 21.60 -21.89 10.08
CA ILE A 327 22.96 -21.86 10.63
C ILE A 327 23.04 -22.50 12.03
N ASP A 328 22.08 -22.20 12.91
CA ASP A 328 22.01 -22.73 14.27
C ASP A 328 20.68 -23.47 14.50
N CYS A 329 20.79 -24.78 14.71
CA CYS A 329 19.67 -25.68 15.03
C CYS A 329 19.79 -26.27 16.45
N SER A 330 20.60 -25.66 17.32
CA SER A 330 20.78 -26.13 18.71
C SER A 330 19.47 -26.14 19.50
N VAL A 331 18.55 -25.24 19.15
CA VAL A 331 17.23 -25.09 19.79
C VAL A 331 16.11 -25.91 19.14
N SER A 332 16.22 -26.25 17.85
CA SER A 332 15.20 -26.99 17.10
C SER A 332 15.75 -27.47 15.76
N SER A 333 15.37 -28.67 15.33
CA SER A 333 15.57 -29.16 13.95
C SER A 333 14.37 -28.88 13.04
N ASN A 334 13.31 -28.24 13.55
CA ASN A 334 12.14 -27.86 12.78
C ASN A 334 12.31 -26.43 12.24
N CYS A 335 12.40 -26.30 10.91
CA CYS A 335 12.60 -25.01 10.22
C CYS A 335 11.48 -24.00 10.48
N THR A 336 10.22 -24.42 10.55
CA THR A 336 9.07 -23.57 10.88
C THR A 336 9.21 -22.94 12.26
N LEU A 337 9.69 -23.70 13.26
CA LEU A 337 9.95 -23.16 14.60
C LEU A 337 11.13 -22.19 14.63
N LEU A 338 12.21 -22.49 13.89
CA LEU A 338 13.36 -21.59 13.77
C LEU A 338 12.96 -20.27 13.10
N LEU A 339 12.17 -20.34 12.02
CA LEU A 339 11.66 -19.15 11.33
C LEU A 339 10.73 -18.33 12.21
N ARG A 340 9.86 -18.99 13.01
CA ARG A 340 8.98 -18.32 13.97
C ARG A 340 9.76 -17.59 15.06
N ALA A 341 10.84 -18.17 15.55
CA ALA A 341 11.72 -17.51 16.52
C ALA A 341 12.51 -16.34 15.90
N ALA A 342 12.86 -16.43 14.61
CA ALA A 342 13.62 -15.40 13.91
C ALA A 342 12.77 -14.15 13.59
N ILE A 343 11.51 -14.32 13.17
CA ILE A 343 10.67 -13.22 12.68
C ILE A 343 10.35 -12.19 13.76
N GLU A 344 10.36 -12.56 15.04
CA GLU A 344 10.17 -11.60 16.15
C GLU A 344 11.34 -10.61 16.31
N ARG A 345 12.49 -10.83 15.66
CA ARG A 345 13.63 -9.89 15.68
C ARG A 345 13.41 -8.71 14.73
N GLN A 346 13.00 -9.02 13.50
CA GLN A 346 12.65 -8.08 12.43
C GLN A 346 12.04 -8.83 11.24
N PRO A 347 11.36 -8.15 10.30
CA PRO A 347 10.92 -8.75 9.05
C PRO A 347 12.04 -9.46 8.28
N ILE A 348 11.69 -10.57 7.63
CA ILE A 348 12.65 -11.47 6.97
C ILE A 348 12.39 -11.48 5.47
N ALA A 349 13.42 -11.19 4.68
CA ALA A 349 13.34 -11.40 3.24
C ALA A 349 13.34 -12.90 2.97
N VAL A 350 12.36 -13.37 2.19
CA VAL A 350 12.14 -14.79 1.89
C VAL A 350 11.88 -14.98 0.40
N ALA A 351 11.99 -16.21 -0.07
CA ALA A 351 11.62 -16.60 -1.42
C ALA A 351 10.63 -17.76 -1.39
N ILE A 352 9.73 -17.83 -2.36
CA ILE A 352 8.80 -18.93 -2.56
C ILE A 352 8.72 -19.30 -4.05
N THR A 353 8.04 -20.40 -4.33
CA THR A 353 7.51 -20.68 -5.67
C THR A 353 6.15 -20.00 -5.85
N SER A 354 6.01 -19.12 -6.86
CA SER A 354 4.80 -18.36 -7.17
C SER A 354 4.00 -18.96 -8.34
N ASN A 355 3.97 -20.29 -8.45
CA ASN A 355 3.31 -21.00 -9.54
C ASN A 355 1.79 -21.15 -9.35
N GLY A 356 1.07 -21.46 -10.42
CA GLY A 356 -0.37 -21.73 -10.39
C GLY A 356 -1.19 -20.49 -10.01
N GLY A 357 -2.19 -20.65 -9.13
CA GLY A 357 -3.11 -19.58 -8.72
C GLY A 357 -2.53 -18.52 -7.78
N PHE A 358 -1.20 -18.38 -7.70
CA PHE A 358 -0.56 -17.37 -6.84
C PHE A 358 -0.90 -15.94 -7.29
N SER A 359 -0.81 -15.65 -8.59
CA SER A 359 -1.16 -14.32 -9.14
C SER A 359 -2.64 -13.98 -8.97
N GLU A 360 -3.49 -15.00 -8.85
CA GLU A 360 -4.94 -14.89 -8.69
C GLU A 360 -5.40 -14.84 -7.23
N TYR A 361 -4.47 -14.88 -6.27
CA TYR A 361 -4.81 -14.83 -4.85
C TYR A 361 -5.50 -13.49 -4.49
N LEU A 362 -6.71 -13.58 -3.94
CA LEU A 362 -7.56 -12.43 -3.57
C LEU A 362 -7.69 -12.22 -2.05
N GLY A 363 -7.05 -13.07 -1.24
CA GLY A 363 -7.24 -13.10 0.21
C GLY A 363 -7.55 -14.50 0.75
N GLY A 364 -7.68 -14.61 2.08
CA GLY A 364 -7.91 -15.88 2.77
C GLY A 364 -6.63 -16.63 3.10
N PHE A 365 -6.67 -17.96 3.17
CA PHE A 365 -5.54 -18.81 3.54
C PHE A 365 -4.97 -19.53 2.31
N TYR A 366 -3.82 -19.08 1.84
CA TYR A 366 -3.12 -19.69 0.71
C TYR A 366 -2.39 -20.95 1.16
N ARG A 367 -2.56 -22.05 0.43
CA ARG A 367 -1.84 -23.31 0.66
C ARG A 367 -0.86 -23.55 -0.48
N CYS A 368 0.26 -24.17 -0.14
CA CYS A 368 1.26 -24.50 -1.13
C CYS A 368 0.69 -25.37 -2.25
N PRO A 369 0.97 -25.03 -3.53
CA PRO A 369 0.60 -25.90 -4.64
C PRO A 369 1.29 -27.25 -4.50
N ASN A 370 0.76 -28.27 -5.18
CA ASN A 370 1.30 -29.64 -5.16
C ASN A 370 1.51 -30.20 -3.75
N ASN A 371 0.68 -29.80 -2.78
CA ASN A 371 0.81 -30.20 -1.38
C ASN A 371 2.19 -29.86 -0.76
N GLY A 372 2.84 -28.79 -1.23
CA GLY A 372 4.15 -28.35 -0.75
C GLY A 372 5.34 -29.16 -1.29
N GLU A 373 5.14 -30.01 -2.30
CA GLU A 373 6.23 -30.67 -3.02
C GLU A 373 6.91 -29.71 -4.00
N MET A 374 8.24 -29.68 -3.98
CA MET A 374 9.10 -28.91 -4.86
C MET A 374 10.11 -29.85 -5.52
N ALA A 375 10.12 -29.85 -6.85
CA ALA A 375 10.92 -30.79 -7.64
C ALA A 375 12.39 -30.38 -7.70
N SER A 376 12.66 -29.08 -7.65
CA SER A 376 14.01 -28.53 -7.79
C SER A 376 14.22 -27.28 -6.95
N LYS A 377 15.49 -27.04 -6.60
CA LYS A 377 15.94 -25.78 -6.02
C LYS A 377 15.65 -24.57 -6.92
N ASN A 378 15.53 -24.82 -8.23
CA ASN A 378 15.26 -23.81 -9.25
C ASN A 378 13.76 -23.46 -9.37
N ASP A 379 12.88 -24.10 -8.59
CA ASP A 379 11.44 -23.79 -8.60
C ASP A 379 11.11 -22.50 -7.81
N LEU A 380 12.09 -21.99 -7.05
CA LEU A 380 12.04 -20.70 -6.36
C LEU A 380 12.15 -19.56 -7.38
N ASN A 381 11.15 -18.69 -7.43
CA ASN A 381 11.05 -17.66 -8.47
C ASN A 381 10.44 -16.34 -8.01
N HIS A 382 10.05 -16.20 -6.74
CA HIS A 382 9.47 -14.95 -6.24
C HIS A 382 9.92 -14.62 -4.82
N ALA A 383 10.30 -13.36 -4.60
CA ALA A 383 10.70 -12.85 -3.29
C ALA A 383 9.56 -12.09 -2.62
N LEU A 384 9.40 -12.28 -1.31
CA LEU A 384 8.47 -11.50 -0.46
C LEU A 384 9.14 -11.12 0.85
N LEU A 385 8.48 -10.24 1.62
CA LEU A 385 8.88 -9.95 2.99
C LEU A 385 7.95 -10.69 3.96
N LEU A 386 8.50 -11.58 4.78
CA LEU A 386 7.79 -12.17 5.92
C LEU A 386 7.72 -11.13 7.03
N VAL A 387 6.50 -10.81 7.48
CA VAL A 387 6.24 -9.72 8.44
C VAL A 387 5.52 -10.18 9.69
N GLY A 388 4.99 -11.41 9.71
CA GLY A 388 4.23 -11.89 10.86
C GLY A 388 3.75 -13.32 10.73
N TYR A 389 2.98 -13.74 11.72
CA TYR A 389 2.32 -15.03 11.79
C TYR A 389 1.04 -14.94 12.62
N GLY A 390 0.20 -15.97 12.52
CA GLY A 390 -0.94 -16.16 13.39
C GLY A 390 -1.41 -17.61 13.38
N THR A 391 -2.49 -17.87 14.11
CA THR A 391 -3.13 -19.18 14.18
C THR A 391 -4.62 -19.01 13.93
N ASP A 392 -5.15 -19.77 12.98
CA ASP A 392 -6.57 -19.86 12.70
C ASP A 392 -7.12 -21.20 13.20
N SER A 393 -8.33 -21.19 13.77
CA SER A 393 -8.94 -22.40 14.35
C SER A 393 -9.21 -23.50 13.32
N THR A 394 -9.37 -23.14 12.05
CA THR A 394 -9.72 -24.05 10.96
C THR A 394 -8.50 -24.39 10.11
N HIS A 395 -7.66 -23.41 9.82
CA HIS A 395 -6.56 -23.54 8.88
C HIS A 395 -5.22 -23.84 9.53
N GLY A 396 -5.12 -23.69 10.86
CA GLY A 396 -3.90 -23.86 11.63
C GLY A 396 -3.02 -22.61 11.62
N ASP A 397 -1.73 -22.81 11.89
CA ASP A 397 -0.74 -21.75 11.85
C ASP A 397 -0.56 -21.21 10.43
N TYR A 398 -0.27 -19.92 10.31
CA TYR A 398 -0.01 -19.27 9.03
C TYR A 398 0.98 -18.11 9.17
N TRP A 399 1.64 -17.81 8.06
CA TRP A 399 2.57 -16.71 7.88
C TRP A 399 1.89 -15.51 7.22
N ILE A 400 2.31 -14.30 7.55
CA ILE A 400 1.86 -13.06 6.92
C ILE A 400 3.00 -12.52 6.07
N LEU A 401 2.77 -12.39 4.77
CA LEU A 401 3.76 -11.97 3.79
C LEU A 401 3.32 -10.66 3.12
N LYS A 402 4.21 -9.67 3.06
CA LYS A 402 4.04 -8.44 2.25
C LYS A 402 4.58 -8.72 0.85
N ASN A 403 3.76 -8.48 -0.17
CA ASN A 403 4.12 -8.64 -1.58
C ASN A 403 4.41 -7.29 -2.25
N SER A 404 5.00 -7.33 -3.45
CA SER A 404 5.30 -6.18 -4.31
C SER A 404 4.41 -6.15 -5.56
N TYR A 405 3.19 -6.70 -5.51
CA TYR A 405 2.22 -6.69 -6.62
C TYR A 405 1.17 -5.58 -6.49
N GLY A 406 1.42 -4.59 -5.64
CA GLY A 406 0.47 -3.52 -5.32
C GLY A 406 -0.61 -3.95 -4.34
N SER A 407 -1.29 -2.96 -3.75
CA SER A 407 -2.32 -3.18 -2.74
C SER A 407 -3.59 -3.85 -3.28
N SER A 408 -3.79 -3.88 -4.59
CA SER A 408 -4.92 -4.57 -5.22
C SER A 408 -4.79 -6.09 -5.27
N TRP A 409 -3.58 -6.63 -5.07
CA TRP A 409 -3.34 -8.06 -5.05
C TRP A 409 -3.50 -8.61 -3.63
N GLY A 410 -4.10 -9.79 -3.48
CA GLY A 410 -4.28 -10.44 -2.18
C GLY A 410 -5.11 -9.63 -1.19
N ASP A 411 -4.77 -9.75 0.09
CA ASP A 411 -5.39 -9.01 1.18
C ASP A 411 -4.65 -7.67 1.35
N ASN A 412 -5.01 -6.68 0.55
CA ASN A 412 -4.39 -5.34 0.55
C ASN A 412 -2.88 -5.36 0.29
N GLY A 413 -2.39 -6.25 -0.58
CA GLY A 413 -0.98 -6.47 -0.86
C GLY A 413 -0.29 -7.51 0.02
N PHE A 414 -1.03 -8.12 0.95
CA PHE A 414 -0.53 -9.14 1.85
C PHE A 414 -1.12 -10.51 1.53
N MET A 415 -0.43 -11.56 1.98
CA MET A 415 -0.87 -12.95 1.89
C MET A 415 -0.80 -13.63 3.25
N LYS A 416 -1.79 -14.48 3.55
CA LYS A 416 -1.70 -15.46 4.64
C LYS A 416 -1.34 -16.81 4.03
N LEU A 417 -0.11 -17.25 4.24
CA LEU A 417 0.40 -18.54 3.75
C LEU A 417 0.29 -19.56 4.89
N VAL A 418 -0.51 -20.61 4.72
CA VAL A 418 -0.65 -21.65 5.74
C VAL A 418 0.71 -22.30 6.00
N ALA A 419 1.03 -22.45 7.28
CA ALA A 419 2.24 -23.09 7.72
C ALA A 419 2.16 -24.61 7.46
N ASP A 420 3.24 -25.18 6.94
CA ASP A 420 3.40 -26.63 6.85
C ASP A 420 4.71 -27.10 7.51
N ALA A 421 4.84 -28.42 7.65
CA ALA A 421 6.02 -29.07 8.24
C ALA A 421 7.11 -29.39 7.20
N LYS A 422 6.94 -28.95 5.95
CA LYS A 422 7.91 -29.13 4.85
C LYS A 422 8.74 -27.85 4.75
N ILE A 423 9.15 -27.45 3.55
CA ILE A 423 9.82 -26.17 3.30
C ILE A 423 8.85 -25.01 3.00
N ASN A 424 7.54 -25.22 3.15
CA ASN A 424 6.49 -24.20 3.03
C ASN A 424 6.57 -23.40 1.71
N CYS A 425 6.55 -24.08 0.56
CA CYS A 425 6.73 -23.49 -0.78
C CYS A 425 8.12 -22.89 -1.01
N GLY A 426 9.10 -23.23 -0.18
CA GLY A 426 10.45 -22.70 -0.27
C GLY A 426 10.72 -21.50 0.64
N LEU A 427 9.71 -21.05 1.41
CA LEU A 427 9.83 -19.96 2.40
C LEU A 427 11.05 -20.12 3.31
N ASN A 428 11.36 -21.37 3.70
CA ASN A 428 12.45 -21.70 4.61
C ASN A 428 13.84 -21.77 3.94
N VAL A 429 13.96 -21.59 2.61
CA VAL A 429 15.21 -21.81 1.86
C VAL A 429 16.12 -20.56 1.83
N PHE A 430 15.54 -19.36 1.75
CA PHE A 430 16.32 -18.09 1.76
C PHE A 430 15.85 -17.04 2.78
N PRO A 431 15.69 -17.39 4.06
CA PRO A 431 15.38 -16.41 5.10
C PRO A 431 16.65 -15.60 5.45
N VAL A 432 16.72 -14.37 4.94
CA VAL A 432 17.84 -13.45 5.14
C VAL A 432 17.37 -12.10 5.66
N ILE A 433 18.23 -11.43 6.42
CA ILE A 433 17.96 -10.09 6.96
C ILE A 433 19.15 -9.16 6.75
N PRO A 434 18.93 -7.85 6.56
CA PRO A 434 20.00 -6.85 6.64
C PRO A 434 20.43 -6.61 8.09
N THR A 435 21.70 -6.27 8.29
CA THR A 435 22.28 -5.97 9.61
C THR A 435 22.97 -4.60 9.63
N GLY A 436 23.00 -4.00 10.82
CA GLY A 436 23.56 -2.65 11.03
C GLY A 436 22.86 -1.57 10.21
N ALA A 437 21.54 -1.72 10.01
CA ALA A 437 20.71 -0.73 9.35
C ALA A 437 20.73 0.59 10.13
N ARG A 438 20.91 1.71 9.43
CA ARG A 438 20.95 3.06 9.99
C ARG A 438 20.23 4.06 9.11
N ALA A 439 19.55 5.01 9.74
CA ALA A 439 18.97 6.16 9.10
C ALA A 439 20.07 7.11 8.58
N GLY A 440 19.95 7.54 7.33
CA GLY A 440 20.78 8.58 6.75
C GLY A 440 20.25 9.99 7.03
N ALA A 441 20.92 11.01 6.46
CA ALA A 441 20.52 12.41 6.61
C ALA A 441 19.07 12.66 6.12
N GLN A 442 18.65 11.97 5.06
CA GLN A 442 17.33 12.09 4.45
C GLN A 442 16.25 11.23 5.13
N ALA A 443 16.57 10.50 6.20
CA ALA A 443 15.56 9.76 6.97
C ALA A 443 14.90 10.59 8.08
N ARG A 444 15.54 11.68 8.52
CA ARG A 444 15.02 12.58 9.58
C ARG A 444 14.54 13.92 9.08
N THR A 445 14.69 14.18 7.79
CA THR A 445 13.96 15.24 7.08
C THR A 445 12.49 14.83 7.07
N THR A 446 11.86 15.03 8.22
CA THR A 446 10.48 14.73 8.55
C THR A 446 9.58 15.55 7.65
N ILE A 447 9.29 15.03 6.47
CA ILE A 447 7.95 14.99 5.91
C ILE A 447 7.87 13.72 5.04
N ASP A 448 6.80 12.92 5.20
CA ASP A 448 6.55 11.61 4.55
C ASP A 448 7.42 11.31 3.35
N SER A 449 8.10 10.19 3.44
CA SER A 449 8.85 9.58 2.37
C SER A 449 7.95 8.95 1.30
N GLY A 450 6.97 9.69 0.77
CA GLY A 450 6.03 9.22 -0.25
C GLY A 450 4.65 8.94 0.33
N GLY A 451 3.93 10.03 0.63
CA GLY A 451 2.62 10.06 1.24
C GLY A 451 1.64 8.96 0.85
N ASP A 452 0.73 8.66 1.77
CA ASP A 452 -0.37 7.72 1.62
C ASP A 452 -1.02 7.82 0.22
N LYS A 453 -0.79 6.82 -0.64
CA LYS A 453 -1.49 6.68 -1.92
C LYS A 453 -2.84 6.04 -1.67
N VAL A 454 -3.82 6.84 -1.27
CA VAL A 454 -5.21 6.38 -1.20
C VAL A 454 -5.89 6.72 -2.51
N PHE A 455 -6.01 5.74 -3.40
CA PHE A 455 -7.04 5.79 -4.43
C PHE A 455 -8.37 5.41 -3.78
N VAL A 456 -9.09 6.42 -3.31
CA VAL A 456 -10.52 6.28 -3.04
C VAL A 456 -11.23 6.20 -4.39
N GLY A 457 -11.28 5.00 -4.98
CA GLY A 457 -12.56 4.59 -5.52
C GLY A 457 -13.51 4.59 -4.33
N LEU A 458 -14.67 5.28 -4.43
CA LEU A 458 -15.71 5.20 -3.41
C LEU A 458 -15.73 3.79 -2.83
N SER A 459 -15.42 3.66 -1.54
CA SER A 459 -15.43 2.35 -0.89
C SER A 459 -16.79 1.70 -1.17
N PRO A 460 -16.89 0.37 -1.25
CA PRO A 460 -18.20 -0.28 -1.36
C PRO A 460 -19.18 0.25 -0.30
N SER A 461 -18.70 0.61 0.90
CA SER A 461 -19.50 1.27 1.94
C SER A 461 -19.97 2.68 1.58
N ALA A 462 -19.19 3.48 0.86
CA ALA A 462 -19.61 4.80 0.37
C ALA A 462 -20.64 4.69 -0.77
N TRP A 463 -20.48 3.74 -1.70
CA TRP A 463 -21.50 3.44 -2.71
C TRP A 463 -22.78 2.88 -2.10
N ILE A 464 -22.68 2.01 -1.10
CA ILE A 464 -23.83 1.53 -0.34
C ILE A 464 -24.51 2.71 0.38
N GLY A 465 -23.75 3.64 0.97
CA GLY A 465 -24.28 4.85 1.58
C GLY A 465 -25.03 5.74 0.59
N VAL A 466 -24.45 6.00 -0.59
CA VAL A 466 -25.07 6.80 -1.66
C VAL A 466 -26.29 6.08 -2.24
N ALA A 467 -26.22 4.77 -2.46
CA ALA A 467 -27.34 3.97 -2.96
C ALA A 467 -28.48 3.90 -1.94
N ILE A 468 -28.18 3.74 -0.65
CA ILE A 468 -29.18 3.79 0.43
C ILE A 468 -29.81 5.18 0.47
N ALA A 469 -29.02 6.25 0.45
CA ALA A 469 -29.52 7.62 0.47
C ALA A 469 -30.41 7.93 -0.74
N ALA A 470 -29.98 7.56 -1.95
CA ALA A 470 -30.76 7.72 -3.18
C ALA A 470 -32.05 6.88 -3.17
N THR A 471 -31.99 5.65 -2.65
CA THR A 471 -33.17 4.76 -2.53
C THR A 471 -34.18 5.32 -1.53
N VAL A 472 -33.71 5.75 -0.35
CA VAL A 472 -34.55 6.37 0.68
C VAL A 472 -35.17 7.66 0.16
N PHE A 473 -34.39 8.52 -0.51
CA PHE A 473 -34.90 9.74 -1.12
C PHE A 473 -35.99 9.45 -2.18
N THR A 474 -35.75 8.47 -3.05
CA THR A 474 -36.71 8.08 -4.09
C THR A 474 -38.01 7.54 -3.49
N LEU A 475 -37.93 6.71 -2.44
CA LEU A 475 -39.11 6.19 -1.73
C LEU A 475 -39.90 7.31 -1.05
N VAL A 476 -39.22 8.23 -0.37
CA VAL A 476 -39.85 9.38 0.31
C VAL A 476 -40.51 10.31 -0.71
N ALA A 477 -39.81 10.65 -1.80
CA ALA A 477 -40.36 11.48 -2.86
C ALA A 477 -41.58 10.83 -3.52
N THR A 478 -41.53 9.51 -3.77
CA THR A 478 -42.66 8.75 -4.32
C THR A 478 -43.85 8.73 -3.37
N ALA A 479 -43.63 8.49 -2.07
CA ALA A 479 -44.69 8.52 -1.06
C ALA A 479 -45.36 9.90 -0.94
N ILE A 480 -44.55 10.97 -0.97
CA ILE A 480 -45.06 12.36 -0.99
C ILE A 480 -45.88 12.59 -2.26
N GLY A 481 -45.38 12.18 -3.43
CA GLY A 481 -46.10 12.30 -4.71
C GLY A 481 -47.44 11.58 -4.70
N VAL A 482 -47.49 10.34 -4.20
CA VAL A 482 -48.73 9.56 -4.04
C VAL A 482 -49.69 10.25 -3.08
N TRP A 483 -49.20 10.77 -1.95
CA TRP A 483 -50.04 11.46 -0.96
C TRP A 483 -50.64 12.76 -1.52
N VAL A 484 -49.83 13.57 -2.23
CA VAL A 484 -50.30 14.79 -2.90
C VAL A 484 -51.35 14.44 -3.96
N SER A 485 -51.07 13.42 -4.78
CA SER A 485 -52.00 12.91 -5.79
C SER A 485 -53.32 12.46 -5.15
N HIS A 486 -53.27 11.66 -4.09
CA HIS A 486 -54.46 11.18 -3.39
C HIS A 486 -55.28 12.32 -2.79
N ARG A 487 -54.63 13.33 -2.18
CA ARG A 487 -55.32 14.54 -1.68
C ARG A 487 -55.98 15.33 -2.80
N LYS A 488 -55.31 15.48 -3.94
CA LYS A 488 -55.87 16.17 -5.12
C LYS A 488 -57.07 15.41 -5.68
N LEU A 489 -56.97 14.09 -5.79
CA LEU A 489 -58.06 13.21 -6.24
C LEU A 489 -59.26 13.25 -5.28
N HIS A 490 -59.00 13.29 -3.97
CA HIS A 490 -60.06 13.38 -2.96
C HIS A 490 -60.78 14.74 -2.97
N ARG A 491 -60.05 15.83 -3.27
CA ARG A 491 -60.65 17.16 -3.49
C ARG A 491 -61.49 17.19 -4.77
N LEU A 492 -60.99 16.63 -5.87
CA LEU A 492 -61.73 16.52 -7.12
C LEU A 492 -63.00 15.66 -6.97
N ARG A 493 -62.92 14.52 -6.28
CA ARG A 493 -64.10 13.69 -5.97
C ARG A 493 -65.13 14.44 -5.12
N LYS A 494 -64.69 15.22 -4.11
CA LYS A 494 -65.62 16.08 -3.33
C LYS A 494 -66.26 17.17 -4.20
N GLN A 495 -65.52 17.79 -5.11
CA GLN A 495 -66.07 18.79 -6.04
C GLN A 495 -67.06 18.18 -7.03
N HIS A 496 -66.76 17.00 -7.59
CA HIS A 496 -67.68 16.28 -8.46
C HIS A 496 -68.94 15.81 -7.71
N SER A 497 -68.81 15.26 -6.49
CA SER A 497 -69.99 14.89 -5.68
C SER A 497 -70.84 16.10 -5.28
N ALA A 498 -70.22 17.27 -5.02
CA ALA A 498 -70.95 18.52 -4.78
C ALA A 498 -71.70 19.01 -6.03
N MET A 499 -71.13 18.83 -7.23
CA MET A 499 -71.81 19.12 -8.50
C MET A 499 -73.04 18.21 -8.72
N TYR A 500 -72.93 16.90 -8.45
CA TYR A 500 -74.07 15.98 -8.61
C TYR A 500 -75.18 16.18 -7.55
N THR A 501 -74.84 16.66 -6.36
CA THR A 501 -75.83 17.04 -5.33
C THR A 501 -76.50 18.38 -5.61
N ALA A 502 -75.82 19.32 -6.28
CA ALA A 502 -76.42 20.59 -6.72
C ALA A 502 -77.39 20.42 -7.92
N VAL A 503 -77.28 19.34 -8.69
CA VAL A 503 -78.19 19.02 -9.82
C VAL A 503 -79.46 18.30 -9.35
N SER A 504 -79.54 17.87 -8.09
CA SER A 504 -80.66 17.08 -7.55
C SER A 504 -81.49 17.79 -6.46
N THR A 505 -81.34 19.11 -6.28
CA THR A 505 -82.28 19.92 -5.49
C THR A 505 -83.49 20.35 -6.34
N PRO A 506 -84.70 19.83 -6.09
CA PRO A 506 -85.91 20.31 -6.74
C PRO A 506 -86.31 21.66 -6.15
N THR A 507 -86.47 22.66 -7.01
CA THR A 507 -87.10 23.94 -6.67
C THR A 507 -88.58 23.71 -6.39
N ASN A 508 -88.94 23.54 -5.12
CA ASN A 508 -90.30 23.81 -4.63
C ASN A 508 -90.31 25.21 -4.01
N SER A 509 -90.60 26.22 -4.84
CA SER A 509 -91.16 27.48 -4.38
C SER A 509 -92.59 27.56 -4.90
N ALA A 510 -93.54 27.43 -3.98
CA ALA A 510 -94.93 27.76 -4.22
C ALA A 510 -95.05 29.29 -4.33
N TYR A 511 -95.50 29.76 -5.49
CA TYR A 511 -96.67 30.63 -5.67
C TYR A 511 -97.07 30.64 -7.14
#